data_AF-A0A9Y3S5P8-F1
#
_entry.id   AF-A0A9Y3S5P8-F1
#
_cell.length_a   1.000
_cell.length_b   1.000
_cell.length_c   1.000
_cell.angle_alpha   90.00
_cell.angle_beta   90.00
_cell.angle_gamma   90.00
#
_symmetry.space_group_name_H-M   'P 1'
#
loop_
_entity.id
_entity.type
_entity.pdbx_description
1 polymer ?
#
loop_
_entity_poly.entity_id
_entity_poly.type
_entity_poly.pdbx_seq_one_letter_code
_entity_poly.pdbx_strand_id
1 'polypeptide(L)'
;VILADYGSSWREHRRFALMTLRNFGLGKNSMEDRIHEEIKYTVSTLEKSIGKTMSPQVMFHNAASNIICQVLFARRYEYDNALIKVIVRCFTENSKIANGPWAMLYDSFPLIRYLPLPFMKAFKNAETVENLVNEFIREHKKTRVPGEPRDFVDCYLDELEKRGDDGSSFSEDRICLYALDLHFAGTDTTSNTLLTGFLYLMNYPHVQ
;
A
#
# COMPACT_ATOMS: atom_id res chain seq x y z
N VAL A 1 -3.98 -7.69 7.54
CA VAL A 1 -4.81 -8.83 7.07
C VAL A 1 -3.92 -9.97 6.61
N ILE A 2 -2.86 -9.71 5.84
CA ILE A 2 -2.01 -10.74 5.26
C ILE A 2 -1.10 -11.39 6.32
N LEU A 3 -0.51 -10.59 7.21
CA LEU A 3 0.40 -11.05 8.27
C LEU A 3 -0.29 -11.34 9.62
N ALA A 4 -1.61 -11.33 9.67
CA ALA A 4 -2.34 -11.57 10.92
C ALA A 4 -2.56 -13.07 11.14
N ASP A 5 -2.43 -13.51 12.39
CA ASP A 5 -2.69 -14.89 12.78
C ASP A 5 -4.13 -15.30 12.44
N TYR A 6 -4.29 -16.57 12.06
CA TYR A 6 -5.60 -17.10 11.74
C TYR A 6 -6.49 -17.13 12.98
N GLY A 7 -7.63 -16.43 12.90
CA GLY A 7 -8.60 -16.37 13.98
C GLY A 7 -9.85 -15.57 13.59
N SER A 8 -10.77 -15.40 14.55
CA SER A 8 -11.96 -14.57 14.39
C SER A 8 -11.59 -13.15 13.95
N SER A 9 -10.59 -12.55 14.60
CA SER A 9 -10.07 -11.23 14.26
C SER A 9 -9.65 -11.11 12.80
N TRP A 10 -8.89 -12.09 12.28
CA TRP A 10 -8.48 -12.09 10.88
C TRP A 10 -9.68 -12.23 9.93
N ARG A 11 -10.63 -13.11 10.24
CA ARG A 11 -11.84 -13.31 9.41
C ARG A 11 -12.68 -12.03 9.33
N GLU A 12 -12.87 -11.35 10.46
CA GLU A 12 -13.60 -10.08 10.53
C GLU A 12 -12.95 -9.00 9.67
N HIS A 13 -11.66 -8.74 9.87
CA HIS A 13 -10.94 -7.70 9.15
C HIS A 13 -10.78 -8.01 7.66
N ARG A 14 -10.57 -9.29 7.30
CA ARG A 14 -10.55 -9.72 5.90
C ARG A 14 -11.89 -9.46 5.23
N ARG A 15 -12.99 -9.84 5.87
CA ARG A 15 -14.35 -9.60 5.34
C ARG A 15 -14.61 -8.12 5.19
N PHE A 16 -14.28 -7.32 6.20
CA PHE A 16 -14.40 -5.87 6.17
C PHE A 16 -13.61 -5.28 4.99
N ALA A 17 -12.31 -5.58 4.88
CA ALA A 17 -11.46 -5.05 3.81
C ALA A 17 -11.99 -5.41 2.42
N LEU A 18 -12.41 -6.66 2.20
CA LEU A 18 -12.98 -7.07 0.91
C LEU A 18 -14.28 -6.32 0.57
N MET A 19 -15.17 -6.14 1.55
CA MET A 19 -16.40 -5.38 1.35
C MET A 19 -16.12 -3.92 1.05
N THR A 20 -15.21 -3.30 1.80
CA THR A 20 -14.82 -1.89 1.65
C THR A 20 -14.14 -1.64 0.30
N LEU A 21 -13.17 -2.47 -0.10
CA LEU A 21 -12.52 -2.37 -1.41
C LEU A 21 -13.54 -2.49 -2.56
N ARG A 22 -14.50 -3.43 -2.46
CA ARG A 22 -15.58 -3.57 -3.45
C ARG A 22 -16.50 -2.34 -3.48
N ASN A 23 -16.73 -1.71 -2.34
CA ASN A 23 -17.53 -0.48 -2.26
C ASN A 23 -16.81 0.70 -2.93
N PHE A 24 -15.50 0.84 -2.72
CA PHE A 24 -14.67 1.89 -3.32
C PHE A 24 -14.23 1.64 -4.76
N GLY A 25 -14.72 0.57 -5.37
CA GLY A 25 -14.67 0.38 -6.81
C GLY A 25 -13.97 -0.88 -7.28
N LEU A 26 -13.39 -1.70 -6.40
CA LEU A 26 -12.78 -2.95 -6.84
C LEU A 26 -13.82 -3.83 -7.54
N GLY A 27 -13.61 -4.08 -8.83
CA GLY A 27 -14.57 -4.78 -9.70
C GLY A 27 -15.73 -3.93 -10.22
N LYS A 28 -15.63 -2.60 -10.19
CA LYS A 28 -16.61 -1.64 -10.71
C LYS A 28 -15.91 -0.54 -11.53
N ASN A 29 -16.68 0.19 -12.34
CA ASN A 29 -16.18 1.29 -13.18
C ASN A 29 -15.45 2.38 -12.40
N SER A 30 -15.79 2.62 -11.13
CA SER A 30 -15.09 3.65 -10.34
C SER A 30 -13.62 3.34 -10.06
N MET A 31 -13.19 2.08 -10.04
CA MET A 31 -11.76 1.75 -9.99
C MET A 31 -11.10 1.95 -11.35
N GLU A 32 -11.81 1.60 -12.43
CA GLU A 32 -11.36 1.84 -13.79
C GLU A 32 -11.12 3.34 -14.04
N ASP A 33 -11.99 4.22 -13.55
CA ASP A 33 -11.82 5.68 -13.64
C ASP A 33 -10.53 6.14 -12.95
N ARG A 34 -10.25 5.64 -11.74
CA ARG A 34 -9.01 5.94 -10.99
C ARG A 34 -7.77 5.47 -11.72
N ILE A 35 -7.82 4.26 -12.31
CA ILE A 35 -6.73 3.71 -13.11
C ILE A 35 -6.49 4.58 -14.34
N HIS A 36 -7.55 4.93 -15.08
CA HIS A 36 -7.45 5.80 -16.26
C HIS A 36 -6.89 7.17 -15.93
N GLU A 37 -7.31 7.75 -14.80
CA GLU A 37 -6.77 9.01 -14.31
C GLU A 37 -5.25 8.89 -14.04
N GLU A 38 -4.82 7.85 -13.31
CA GLU A 38 -3.40 7.65 -13.00
C GLU A 38 -2.56 7.36 -14.25
N ILE A 39 -3.12 6.68 -15.25
CA ILE A 39 -2.49 6.45 -16.55
C ILE A 39 -2.20 7.79 -17.25
N LYS A 40 -3.11 8.79 -17.19
CA LYS A 40 -2.86 10.11 -17.80
C LYS A 40 -1.60 10.78 -17.22
N TYR A 41 -1.41 10.68 -15.90
CA TYR A 41 -0.20 11.19 -15.24
C TYR A 41 1.05 10.41 -15.63
N THR A 42 0.93 9.08 -15.75
CA THR A 42 2.02 8.21 -16.20
C THR A 42 2.45 8.57 -17.62
N VAL A 43 1.51 8.71 -18.55
CA VAL A 43 1.76 9.10 -19.95
C VAL A 43 2.39 10.49 -20.02
N SER A 44 1.84 11.48 -19.31
CA SER A 44 2.43 12.83 -19.26
C SER A 44 3.88 12.81 -18.75
N THR A 45 4.20 11.94 -17.80
CA THR A 45 5.56 11.77 -17.28
C THR A 45 6.49 11.15 -18.33
N LEU A 46 6.01 10.17 -19.09
CA LEU A 46 6.74 9.55 -20.20
C LEU A 46 7.03 10.57 -21.31
N GLU A 47 6.03 11.35 -21.71
CA GLU A 47 6.17 12.39 -22.73
C GLU A 47 7.23 13.44 -22.36
N LYS A 48 7.24 13.88 -21.09
CA LYS A 48 8.26 14.81 -20.56
C LYS A 48 9.67 14.20 -20.48
N SER A 49 9.77 12.87 -20.55
CA SER A 49 11.00 12.11 -20.41
C SER A 49 11.55 11.61 -21.75
N ILE A 50 10.94 12.00 -22.89
CA ILE A 50 11.44 11.66 -24.22
C ILE A 50 12.90 12.11 -24.37
N GLY A 51 13.75 11.18 -24.82
CA GLY A 51 15.19 11.41 -24.98
C GLY A 51 16.01 11.38 -23.69
N LYS A 52 15.39 11.12 -22.53
CA LYS A 52 16.05 10.98 -21.23
C LYS A 52 15.95 9.55 -20.71
N THR A 53 16.88 9.16 -19.85
CA THR A 53 16.79 7.91 -19.10
C THR A 53 15.87 8.09 -17.91
N MET A 54 15.01 7.09 -17.67
CA MET A 54 14.16 7.04 -16.49
C MET A 54 14.08 5.62 -15.96
N SER A 55 13.86 5.50 -14.65
CA SER A 55 13.65 4.19 -14.03
C SER A 55 12.17 3.80 -14.14
N PRO A 56 11.81 2.74 -14.88
CA PRO A 56 10.43 2.26 -14.92
C PRO A 56 9.96 1.78 -13.54
N GLN A 57 10.89 1.39 -12.66
CA GLN A 57 10.57 0.94 -11.31
C GLN A 57 9.86 2.03 -10.52
N VAL A 58 10.43 3.24 -10.48
CA VAL A 58 9.84 4.37 -9.74
C VAL A 58 8.48 4.74 -10.32
N MET A 59 8.35 4.73 -11.65
CA MET A 59 7.10 5.06 -12.34
C MET A 59 5.97 4.10 -11.94
N PHE A 60 6.17 2.79 -12.07
CA PHE A 60 5.12 1.81 -11.76
C PHE A 60 4.82 1.73 -10.26
N HIS A 61 5.80 1.93 -9.39
CA HIS A 61 5.56 1.99 -7.94
C HIS A 61 4.74 3.22 -7.55
N ASN A 62 5.05 4.38 -8.13
CA ASN A 62 4.26 5.58 -7.88
C ASN A 62 2.81 5.43 -8.38
N ALA A 63 2.61 4.90 -9.60
CA ALA A 63 1.28 4.71 -10.17
C ALA A 63 0.43 3.74 -9.33
N ALA A 64 0.95 2.55 -9.02
CA ALA A 64 0.22 1.56 -8.21
C ALA A 64 -0.06 2.08 -6.79
N SER A 65 0.92 2.75 -6.18
CA SER A 65 0.81 3.37 -4.86
C SER A 65 -0.27 4.46 -4.83
N ASN A 66 -0.34 5.31 -5.86
CA ASN A 66 -1.37 6.34 -5.96
C ASN A 66 -2.77 5.75 -6.11
N ILE A 67 -2.96 4.73 -6.96
CA ILE A 67 -4.27 4.09 -7.15
C ILE A 67 -4.81 3.55 -5.82
N ILE A 68 -3.97 2.83 -5.06
CA ILE A 68 -4.41 2.29 -3.76
C ILE A 68 -4.53 3.38 -2.69
N CYS A 69 -3.66 4.41 -2.69
CA CYS A 69 -3.79 5.58 -1.80
C CYS A 69 -5.13 6.30 -1.98
N GLN A 70 -5.62 6.43 -3.21
CA GLN A 70 -6.92 7.05 -3.44
C GLN A 70 -8.09 6.25 -2.86
N VAL A 71 -7.94 4.93 -2.75
CA VAL A 71 -8.94 4.03 -2.13
C VAL A 71 -8.82 4.05 -0.61
N LEU A 72 -7.60 4.15 -0.08
CA LEU A 72 -7.33 4.06 1.34
C LEU A 72 -7.48 5.39 2.08
N PHE A 73 -7.09 6.49 1.44
CA PHE A 73 -6.94 7.82 2.07
C PHE A 73 -7.58 8.96 1.27
N ALA A 74 -8.31 8.65 0.19
CA ALA A 74 -8.90 9.63 -0.73
C ALA A 74 -7.88 10.68 -1.23
N ARG A 75 -6.61 10.28 -1.38
CA ARG A 75 -5.48 11.16 -1.75
C ARG A 75 -4.64 10.58 -2.87
N ARG A 76 -4.15 11.47 -3.73
CA ARG A 76 -3.12 11.21 -4.74
C ARG A 76 -1.92 12.10 -4.43
N TYR A 77 -0.72 11.60 -4.69
CA TYR A 77 0.51 12.38 -4.58
C TYR A 77 1.14 12.61 -5.94
N GLU A 78 1.76 13.77 -6.12
CA GLU A 78 2.65 13.99 -7.25
C GLU A 78 3.87 13.07 -7.16
N TYR A 79 4.39 12.64 -8.31
CA TYR A 79 5.50 11.67 -8.38
C TYR A 79 6.81 12.20 -7.78
N ASP A 80 6.96 13.51 -7.68
CA ASP A 80 8.11 14.15 -7.06
C ASP A 80 7.95 14.38 -5.55
N ASN A 81 6.75 14.16 -5.00
CA ASN A 81 6.44 14.38 -3.60
C ASN A 81 7.35 13.54 -2.67
N ALA A 82 7.89 14.18 -1.64
CA ALA A 82 8.85 13.54 -0.74
C ALA A 82 8.23 12.38 0.06
N LEU A 83 6.95 12.48 0.46
CA LEU A 83 6.28 11.49 1.29
C LEU A 83 6.09 10.17 0.52
N ILE A 84 5.53 10.25 -0.69
CA ILE A 84 5.28 9.05 -1.50
C ILE A 84 6.59 8.35 -1.88
N LYS A 85 7.65 9.12 -2.16
CA LYS A 85 9.00 8.58 -2.41
C LYS A 85 9.55 7.83 -1.21
N VAL A 86 9.36 8.34 0.00
CA VAL A 86 9.79 7.66 1.23
C VAL A 86 9.02 6.35 1.41
N ILE A 87 7.70 6.37 1.26
CA ILE A 87 6.84 5.18 1.38
C ILE A 87 7.24 4.12 0.35
N VAL A 88 7.30 4.48 -0.93
CA VAL A 88 7.68 3.58 -2.02
C VAL A 88 9.08 2.99 -1.82
N ARG A 89 10.05 3.81 -1.36
CA ARG A 89 11.40 3.32 -1.03
C ARG A 89 11.36 2.30 0.10
N CYS A 90 10.66 2.60 1.19
CA CYS A 90 10.54 1.69 2.33
C CYS A 90 9.86 0.37 1.91
N PHE A 91 8.81 0.42 1.10
CA PHE A 91 8.17 -0.78 0.54
C PHE A 91 9.12 -1.60 -0.33
N THR A 92 9.82 -0.96 -1.27
CA THR A 92 10.79 -1.63 -2.14
C THR A 92 11.90 -2.31 -1.34
N GLU A 93 12.46 -1.63 -0.34
CA GLU A 93 13.52 -2.17 0.51
C GLU A 93 13.01 -3.32 1.38
N ASN A 94 11.84 -3.18 1.99
CA ASN A 94 11.24 -4.21 2.82
C ASN A 94 10.88 -5.45 1.99
N SER A 95 10.35 -5.27 0.77
CA SER A 95 10.10 -6.38 -0.16
C SER A 95 11.37 -7.13 -0.51
N LYS A 96 12.48 -6.43 -0.78
CA LYS A 96 13.79 -7.07 -1.03
C LYS A 96 14.33 -7.84 0.18
N ILE A 97 14.13 -7.33 1.39
CA ILE A 97 14.57 -8.01 2.61
C ILE A 97 13.69 -9.24 2.88
N ALA A 98 12.37 -9.09 2.75
CA ALA A 98 11.38 -10.15 2.97
C ALA A 98 11.51 -11.30 1.98
N ASN A 99 11.83 -11.01 0.71
CA ASN A 99 12.06 -12.01 -0.32
C ASN A 99 13.52 -12.50 -0.39
N GLY A 100 14.39 -11.98 0.47
CA GLY A 100 15.82 -12.27 0.49
C GLY A 100 16.22 -13.36 1.50
N PRO A 101 17.49 -13.79 1.49
CA PRO A 101 17.99 -14.81 2.42
C PRO A 101 17.91 -14.37 3.90
N TRP A 102 17.88 -13.07 4.17
CA TRP A 102 17.78 -12.53 5.52
C TRP A 102 16.45 -12.88 6.20
N ALA A 103 15.34 -12.89 5.47
CA ALA A 103 14.05 -13.32 6.01
C ALA A 103 14.07 -14.79 6.41
N MET A 104 14.57 -15.66 5.52
CA MET A 104 14.70 -17.09 5.81
C MET A 104 15.55 -17.35 7.05
N LEU A 105 16.67 -16.63 7.20
CA LEU A 105 17.53 -16.74 8.38
C LEU A 105 16.81 -16.28 9.65
N TYR A 106 16.07 -15.16 9.59
CA TYR A 106 15.33 -14.60 10.72
C TYR A 106 14.25 -15.56 11.25
N ASP A 107 13.56 -16.23 10.32
CA ASP A 107 12.53 -17.21 10.64
C ASP A 107 13.11 -18.51 11.18
N SER A 108 14.24 -18.96 10.64
CA SER A 108 14.84 -20.26 10.98
C SER A 108 15.66 -20.25 12.27
N PHE A 109 16.31 -19.12 12.61
CA PHE A 109 17.28 -19.06 13.70
C PHE A 109 16.96 -17.94 14.71
N PRO A 110 16.19 -18.23 15.79
CA PRO A 110 15.81 -17.21 16.78
C PRO A 110 16.99 -16.44 17.39
N LEU A 111 18.16 -17.06 17.52
CA LEU A 111 19.37 -16.44 18.06
C LEU A 111 19.85 -15.22 17.27
N ILE A 112 19.62 -15.19 15.95
CA ILE A 112 20.10 -14.07 15.13
C ILE A 112 19.25 -12.82 15.33
N ARG A 113 18.04 -12.93 15.88
CA ARG A 113 17.10 -11.81 16.06
C ARG A 113 17.66 -10.69 16.96
N TYR A 114 18.64 -11.02 17.79
CA TYR A 114 19.35 -10.06 18.66
C TYR A 114 20.51 -9.35 17.97
N LEU A 115 20.90 -9.76 16.76
CA LEU A 115 22.01 -9.18 16.02
C LEU A 115 21.56 -8.00 15.15
N PRO A 116 22.40 -6.97 14.95
CA PRO A 116 22.10 -5.81 14.11
C PRO A 116 22.22 -6.14 12.61
N LEU A 117 21.41 -7.10 12.14
CA LEU A 117 21.40 -7.59 10.77
C LEU A 117 20.39 -6.83 9.89
N PRO A 118 20.39 -7.03 8.55
CA PRO A 118 19.58 -6.23 7.62
C PRO A 118 18.06 -6.21 7.87
N PHE A 119 17.48 -7.21 8.56
CA PHE A 119 16.06 -7.17 8.95
C PHE A 119 15.74 -6.02 9.94
N MET A 120 16.72 -5.51 10.69
CA MET A 120 16.53 -4.31 11.54
C MET A 120 16.17 -3.08 10.71
N LYS A 121 16.69 -3.00 9.47
CA LYS A 121 16.30 -1.94 8.53
C LYS A 121 14.83 -2.06 8.13
N ALA A 122 14.32 -3.28 7.96
CA ALA A 122 12.92 -3.51 7.62
C ALA A 122 11.97 -3.02 8.74
N PHE A 123 12.33 -3.28 10.00
CA PHE A 123 11.57 -2.78 11.15
C PHE A 123 11.60 -1.25 11.24
N LYS A 124 12.77 -0.63 11.06
CA LYS A 124 12.89 0.84 11.04
C LYS A 124 12.08 1.48 9.91
N ASN A 125 12.08 0.85 8.73
CA ASN A 125 11.28 1.28 7.60
C ASN A 125 9.77 1.17 7.90
N ALA A 126 9.34 0.07 8.55
CA ALA A 126 7.96 -0.12 8.97
C ALA A 126 7.52 0.98 9.97
N GLU A 127 8.32 1.22 11.00
CA GLU A 127 8.08 2.29 11.98
C GLU A 127 8.02 3.67 11.32
N THR A 128 8.92 3.95 10.36
CA THR A 128 8.91 5.22 9.62
C THR A 128 7.60 5.41 8.86
N VAL A 129 7.14 4.38 8.16
CA VAL A 129 5.91 4.43 7.37
C VAL A 129 4.67 4.48 8.26
N GLU A 130 4.66 3.76 9.38
CA GLU A 130 3.62 3.79 10.41
C GLU A 130 3.43 5.20 10.99
N ASN A 131 4.52 5.87 11.35
CA ASN A 131 4.46 7.25 11.85
C ASN A 131 3.86 8.22 10.82
N LEU A 132 4.23 8.09 9.55
CA LEU A 132 3.68 8.92 8.47
C LEU A 132 2.17 8.69 8.27
N VAL A 133 1.74 7.43 8.26
CA VAL A 133 0.33 7.10 8.07
C VAL A 133 -0.52 7.45 9.29
N ASN A 134 0.01 7.33 10.51
CA ASN A 134 -0.67 7.81 11.71
C ASN A 134 -0.93 9.32 11.66
N GLU A 135 0.02 10.11 11.15
CA GLU A 135 -0.20 11.52 10.91
C GLU A 135 -1.32 11.75 9.87
N PHE A 136 -1.34 10.97 8.79
CA PHE A 136 -2.42 11.06 7.80
C PHE A 136 -3.78 10.70 8.39
N ILE A 137 -3.90 9.62 9.16
CA ILE A 137 -5.14 9.22 9.82
C ILE A 137 -5.61 10.34 10.77
N ARG A 138 -4.69 10.96 11.53
CA ARG A 138 -5.02 12.08 12.42
C ARG A 138 -5.58 13.28 11.64
N GLU A 139 -4.95 13.67 10.53
CA GLU A 139 -5.47 14.77 9.69
C GLU A 139 -6.78 14.37 9.01
N HIS A 140 -6.90 13.11 8.59
CA HIS A 140 -8.09 12.57 7.95
C HIS A 140 -9.33 12.71 8.86
N LYS A 141 -9.17 12.31 10.13
CA LYS A 141 -10.20 12.41 11.19
C LYS A 141 -10.74 13.83 11.39
N LYS A 142 -9.94 14.88 11.20
CA LYS A 142 -10.39 16.28 11.37
C LYS A 142 -11.48 16.69 10.38
N THR A 143 -11.52 16.04 9.23
CA THR A 143 -12.44 16.36 8.12
C THR A 143 -13.50 15.29 7.90
N ARG A 144 -13.53 14.27 8.77
CA ARG A 144 -14.46 13.15 8.66
C ARG A 144 -15.88 13.61 9.00
N VAL A 145 -16.84 13.09 8.23
CA VAL A 145 -18.27 13.21 8.50
C VAL A 145 -18.81 11.80 8.75
N PRO A 146 -19.30 11.47 9.97
CA PRO A 146 -19.84 10.15 10.26
C PRO A 146 -20.98 9.76 9.32
N GLY A 147 -20.93 8.55 8.75
CA GLY A 147 -21.94 8.04 7.84
C GLY A 147 -21.78 8.45 6.37
N GLU A 148 -20.81 9.30 6.05
CA GLU A 148 -20.45 9.71 4.68
C GLU A 148 -18.99 9.34 4.37
N PRO A 149 -18.63 8.04 4.33
CA PRO A 149 -17.23 7.64 4.22
C PRO A 149 -16.64 7.93 2.85
N ARG A 150 -15.48 8.59 2.83
CA ARG A 150 -14.77 8.97 1.59
C ARG A 150 -13.79 7.91 1.12
N ASP A 151 -13.30 7.10 2.05
CA ASP A 151 -12.31 6.05 1.81
C ASP A 151 -12.35 4.94 2.87
N PHE A 152 -11.39 4.02 2.79
CA PHE A 152 -11.23 2.91 3.72
C PHE A 152 -11.11 3.36 5.19
N VAL A 153 -10.38 4.44 5.48
CA VAL A 153 -10.17 4.91 6.86
C VAL A 153 -11.47 5.40 7.46
N ASP A 154 -12.24 6.22 6.73
CA ASP A 154 -13.56 6.66 7.19
C ASP A 154 -14.53 5.47 7.38
N CYS A 155 -14.54 4.50 6.46
CA CYS A 155 -15.34 3.27 6.63
C CYS A 155 -14.95 2.48 7.88
N TYR A 156 -13.66 2.40 8.22
CA TYR A 156 -13.22 1.69 9.41
C TYR A 156 -13.66 2.44 10.68
N LEU A 157 -13.54 3.76 10.68
CA LEU A 157 -13.99 4.59 11.81
C LEU A 157 -15.51 4.48 12.02
N ASP A 158 -16.31 4.48 10.95
CA ASP A 158 -17.74 4.23 11.01
C ASP A 158 -18.06 2.84 11.58
N GLU A 159 -17.29 1.81 11.18
CA GLU A 159 -17.48 0.44 11.67
C GLU A 159 -17.11 0.33 13.17
N LEU A 160 -16.04 1.02 13.59
CA LEU A 160 -15.62 1.09 14.99
C LEU A 160 -16.70 1.74 15.86
N GLU A 161 -17.28 2.85 15.41
CA GLU A 161 -18.39 3.53 16.11
C GLU A 161 -19.66 2.67 16.19
N LYS A 162 -19.99 1.95 15.12
CA LYS A 162 -21.17 1.05 15.09
C LYS A 162 -21.05 -0.12 16.05
N ARG A 163 -19.84 -0.65 16.23
CA ARG A 163 -19.58 -1.82 17.07
C ARG A 163 -19.46 -1.46 18.56
N GLY A 164 -19.00 -0.26 18.88
CA GLY A 164 -18.85 0.18 20.27
C GLY A 164 -17.94 -0.75 21.06
N ASP A 165 -18.41 -1.24 22.22
CA ASP A 165 -17.68 -2.17 23.10
C ASP A 165 -18.27 -3.59 23.04
N ASP A 166 -18.56 -4.08 21.84
CA ASP A 166 -19.11 -5.42 21.59
C ASP A 166 -18.07 -6.56 21.71
N GLY A 167 -16.86 -6.26 22.20
CA GLY A 167 -15.73 -7.19 22.24
C GLY A 167 -15.15 -7.52 20.86
N SER A 168 -15.47 -6.74 19.81
CA SER A 168 -14.89 -6.94 18.49
C SER A 168 -13.39 -6.61 18.45
N SER A 169 -12.75 -7.10 17.39
CA SER A 169 -11.31 -6.95 17.22
C SER A 169 -10.87 -5.60 16.63
N PHE A 170 -11.81 -4.69 16.39
CA PHE A 170 -11.56 -3.37 15.81
C PHE A 170 -11.02 -2.42 16.87
N SER A 171 -9.90 -1.77 16.56
CA SER A 171 -9.35 -0.69 17.37
C SER A 171 -8.73 0.39 16.49
N GLU A 172 -8.54 1.59 17.03
CA GLU A 172 -7.89 2.67 16.30
C GLU A 172 -6.45 2.33 15.90
N ASP A 173 -5.69 1.70 16.81
CA ASP A 173 -4.30 1.31 16.57
C ASP A 173 -4.16 0.37 15.36
N ARG A 174 -5.20 -0.42 15.09
CA ARG A 174 -5.22 -1.38 13.99
C ARG A 174 -5.51 -0.75 12.63
N ILE A 175 -6.08 0.46 12.58
CA ILE A 175 -6.39 1.16 11.32
C ILE A 175 -5.12 1.32 10.50
N CYS A 176 -4.06 1.85 11.12
CA CYS A 176 -2.79 2.10 10.47
C CYS A 176 -2.19 0.80 9.92
N LEU A 177 -2.15 -0.25 10.75
CA LEU A 177 -1.63 -1.55 10.36
C LEU A 177 -2.36 -2.13 9.14
N TYR A 178 -3.69 -2.10 9.12
CA TYR A 178 -4.47 -2.64 8.00
C TYR A 178 -4.39 -1.78 6.74
N ALA A 179 -4.41 -0.46 6.88
CA ALA A 179 -4.22 0.45 5.76
C ALA A 179 -2.84 0.24 5.12
N LEU A 180 -1.79 0.12 5.93
CA LEU A 180 -0.43 -0.14 5.44
C LEU A 180 -0.27 -1.50 4.79
N ASP A 181 -0.88 -2.54 5.34
CA ASP A 181 -0.87 -3.87 4.74
C ASP A 181 -1.49 -3.84 3.33
N LEU A 182 -2.65 -3.18 3.17
CA LEU A 182 -3.31 -3.03 1.87
C LEU A 182 -2.49 -2.15 0.91
N HIS A 183 -1.89 -1.07 1.41
CA HIS A 183 -1.06 -0.17 0.61
C HIS A 183 0.19 -0.86 0.09
N PHE A 184 0.93 -1.55 0.96
CA PHE A 184 2.12 -2.31 0.61
C PHE A 184 1.79 -3.40 -0.41
N ALA A 185 0.78 -4.24 -0.12
CA ALA A 185 0.40 -5.34 -0.98
C ALA A 185 -0.05 -4.87 -2.37
N GLY A 186 -0.87 -3.81 -2.43
CA GLY A 186 -1.38 -3.26 -3.69
C GLY A 186 -0.29 -2.58 -4.54
N THR A 187 0.71 -1.99 -3.89
CA THR A 187 1.82 -1.31 -4.57
C THR A 187 2.82 -2.32 -5.12
N ASP A 188 3.46 -3.09 -4.23
CA ASP A 188 4.67 -3.84 -4.59
C ASP A 188 4.38 -4.94 -5.61
N THR A 189 3.28 -5.68 -5.43
CA THR A 189 2.91 -6.80 -6.33
C THR A 189 2.54 -6.32 -7.74
N THR A 190 1.70 -5.28 -7.84
CA THR A 190 1.27 -4.70 -9.12
C THR A 190 2.46 -4.12 -9.87
N SER A 191 3.30 -3.34 -9.19
CA SER A 191 4.44 -2.67 -9.82
C SER A 191 5.50 -3.66 -10.30
N ASN A 192 5.80 -4.69 -9.51
CA ASN A 192 6.75 -5.74 -9.92
C ASN A 192 6.20 -6.59 -11.08
N THR A 193 4.89 -6.81 -11.15
CA THR A 193 4.26 -7.47 -12.29
C THR A 193 4.41 -6.65 -13.57
N LEU A 194 4.11 -5.34 -13.50
CA LEU A 194 4.27 -4.42 -14.64
C LEU A 194 5.73 -4.29 -15.07
N LEU A 195 6.65 -4.19 -14.11
CA LEU A 195 8.10 -4.16 -14.39
C LEU A 195 8.55 -5.41 -15.15
N THR A 196 8.11 -6.56 -14.68
CA THR A 196 8.40 -7.83 -15.32
C THR A 196 7.85 -7.84 -16.75
N GLY A 197 6.57 -7.49 -16.92
CA GLY A 197 5.94 -7.40 -18.24
C GLY A 197 6.69 -6.48 -19.19
N PHE A 198 7.07 -5.27 -18.75
CA PHE A 198 7.84 -4.33 -19.56
C PHE A 198 9.24 -4.85 -19.91
N LEU A 199 9.93 -5.49 -18.97
CA LEU A 199 11.22 -6.12 -19.23
C LEU A 199 11.09 -7.19 -20.34
N TYR A 200 10.03 -8.00 -20.31
CA TYR A 200 9.77 -8.97 -21.38
C TYR A 200 9.48 -8.27 -22.71
N LEU A 201 8.59 -7.28 -22.76
CA LEU A 201 8.26 -6.56 -24.00
C LEU A 201 9.49 -5.89 -24.63
N MET A 202 10.38 -5.31 -23.82
CA MET A 202 11.64 -4.72 -24.29
C MET A 202 12.59 -5.76 -24.93
N ASN A 203 12.59 -7.00 -24.45
CA ASN A 203 13.42 -8.08 -24.99
C ASN A 203 12.77 -8.80 -26.18
N TYR A 204 11.46 -8.67 -26.36
CA TYR A 204 10.70 -9.31 -27.43
C TYR A 204 9.87 -8.27 -28.24
N PRO A 205 10.50 -7.38 -29.02
CA PRO A 205 9.81 -6.28 -29.71
C PRO A 205 8.76 -6.71 -30.75
N HIS A 206 8.76 -7.97 -31.18
CA HIS A 206 7.74 -8.51 -32.09
C HIS A 206 6.40 -8.82 -31.38
N VAL A 207 6.41 -8.85 -30.05
CA VAL A 207 5.21 -9.03 -29.20
C VAL A 207 4.66 -7.67 -28.74
N GLN A 208 5.53 -6.66 -28.62
CA GLN A 208 5.21 -5.29 -28.20
C GLN A 208 4.36 -4.56 -29.23
#